data_AF-A0A2L2WN83-F1
#
_entry.id   AF-A0A2L2WN83-F1
#
_cell.length_a   1.000
_cell.length_b   1.000
_cell.length_c   1.000
_cell.angle_alpha   90.00
_cell.angle_beta   90.00
_cell.angle_gamma   90.00
#
_symmetry.space_group_name_H-M   'P 1'
#
loop_
_entity.id
_entity.type
_entity.pdbx_description
1 polymer ?
#
loop_
_entity_poly.entity_id
_entity_poly.type
_entity_poly.pdbx_seq_one_letter_code
_entity_poly.pdbx_strand_id
1 'polypeptide(L)'
;MFERYYYWTEIRRLRFDDTIKKLSEEEFFVSESRVMQIIRRMIQSGATVDGKHIERPMFTGFKVTSKVSLPKSQSSSGQQLLLFPEQCP
;
A
#
# COMPACT_ATOMS: atom_id res chain seq x y z
N MET A 1 5.61 -10.64 -13.71
CA MET A 1 4.61 -9.53 -13.85
C MET A 1 4.65 -8.55 -12.69
N PHE A 2 4.47 -9.00 -11.44
CA PHE A 2 4.49 -8.13 -10.27
C PHE A 2 5.85 -7.45 -10.03
N GLU A 3 6.96 -8.13 -10.31
CA GLU A 3 8.32 -7.55 -10.24
C GLU A 3 8.54 -6.41 -11.25
N ARG A 4 8.00 -6.55 -12.46
CA ARG A 4 8.05 -5.48 -13.47
C ARG A 4 7.21 -4.29 -13.07
N TYR A 5 6.02 -4.53 -12.54
CA TYR A 5 5.18 -3.50 -11.95
C TYR A 5 5.93 -2.75 -10.83
N TYR A 6 6.56 -3.48 -9.90
CA TYR A 6 7.42 -2.92 -8.85
C TYR A 6 8.54 -2.05 -9.43
N TYR A 7 9.26 -2.54 -10.44
CA TYR A 7 10.34 -1.78 -11.08
C TYR A 7 9.85 -0.44 -11.66
N TRP A 8 8.71 -0.45 -12.35
CA TRP A 8 8.17 0.76 -12.97
C TRP A 8 7.64 1.77 -11.93
N THR A 9 6.98 1.31 -10.87
CA THR A 9 6.41 2.22 -9.86
C THR A 9 7.41 2.66 -8.80
N GLU A 10 8.33 1.81 -8.36
CA GLU A 10 9.25 2.13 -7.26
C GLU A 10 10.58 2.72 -7.76
N ILE A 11 11.15 2.15 -8.82
CA ILE A 11 12.46 2.57 -9.34
C ILE A 11 12.29 3.71 -10.35
N ARG A 12 11.36 3.55 -11.30
CA ARG A 12 11.11 4.57 -12.34
C ARG A 12 10.04 5.59 -11.96
N ARG A 13 9.28 5.36 -10.88
CA ARG A 13 8.21 6.24 -10.37
C ARG A 13 7.18 6.64 -11.43
N LEU A 14 6.87 5.72 -12.34
CA LEU A 14 5.79 5.91 -13.30
C LEU A 14 4.43 5.87 -12.62
N ARG A 15 3.48 6.61 -13.20
CA ARG A 15 2.10 6.58 -12.74
C ARG A 15 1.53 5.17 -12.95
N PHE A 16 0.59 4.80 -12.10
CA PHE A 16 -0.03 3.48 -12.12
C PHE A 16 -0.68 3.17 -13.49
N ASP A 17 -1.38 4.16 -14.06
CA ASP A 17 -2.05 4.05 -15.36
C ASP A 17 -1.07 3.77 -16.50
N ASP A 18 -0.01 4.58 -16.62
CA ASP A 18 1.06 4.36 -17.61
C ASP A 18 1.75 3.00 -17.43
N THR A 19 1.94 2.58 -16.18
CA THR A 19 2.53 1.27 -15.87
C THR A 19 1.62 0.15 -16.34
N ILE A 20 0.30 0.25 -16.13
CA ILE A 20 -0.67 -0.75 -16.59
C ILE A 20 -0.67 -0.83 -18.11
N LYS A 21 -0.72 0.32 -18.79
CA LYS A 21 -0.67 0.39 -20.25
C LYS A 21 0.62 -0.22 -20.79
N LYS A 22 1.77 0.12 -20.23
CA LYS A 22 3.09 -0.44 -20.59
C LYS A 22 3.15 -1.96 -20.39
N LEU A 23 2.65 -2.46 -19.26
CA LEU A 23 2.59 -3.91 -19.01
C LEU A 23 1.65 -4.62 -19.98
N SER A 24 0.54 -3.98 -20.34
CA SER A 24 -0.46 -4.49 -21.29
C SER A 24 0.10 -4.56 -22.70
N GLU A 25 0.70 -3.49 -23.21
CA GLU A 25 1.06 -3.34 -24.63
C GLU A 25 2.49 -3.80 -24.95
N GLU A 26 3.44 -3.67 -24.03
CA GLU A 26 4.87 -3.89 -24.33
C GLU A 26 5.42 -5.19 -23.75
N GLU A 27 4.97 -5.59 -22.56
CA GLU A 27 5.58 -6.73 -21.84
C GLU A 27 4.74 -8.01 -21.92
N PHE A 28 3.42 -7.94 -21.66
CA PHE A 28 2.59 -9.12 -21.44
C PHE A 28 1.47 -9.34 -22.46
N PHE A 29 1.17 -8.36 -23.32
CA PHE A 29 0.12 -8.46 -24.37
C PHE A 29 -1.23 -8.96 -23.82
N VAL A 30 -1.60 -8.48 -22.63
CA VAL A 30 -2.87 -8.80 -21.95
C VAL A 30 -3.62 -7.52 -21.65
N SER A 31 -4.95 -7.56 -21.67
CA SER A 31 -5.77 -6.37 -21.41
C SER A 31 -5.42 -5.70 -20.08
N GLU A 32 -5.49 -4.37 -20.06
CA GLU A 32 -5.24 -3.53 -18.88
C GLU A 32 -6.07 -3.97 -17.66
N SER A 33 -7.32 -4.37 -17.89
CA SER A 33 -8.19 -4.93 -16.85
C SER A 33 -7.59 -6.19 -16.21
N ARG A 34 -7.01 -7.08 -17.02
CA ARG A 34 -6.35 -8.29 -16.52
C ARG A 34 -5.09 -7.95 -15.73
N VAL A 35 -4.28 -7.00 -16.21
CA VAL A 35 -3.12 -6.47 -15.48
C VAL A 35 -3.56 -5.98 -14.11
N MET A 36 -4.58 -5.13 -14.06
CA MET A 36 -5.09 -4.56 -12.83
C MET A 36 -5.59 -5.62 -11.85
N GLN A 37 -6.32 -6.63 -12.32
CA GLN A 37 -6.79 -7.75 -11.48
C GLN A 37 -5.64 -8.55 -10.88
N ILE A 38 -4.59 -8.84 -11.65
CA ILE A 38 -3.43 -9.59 -11.18
C ILE A 38 -2.67 -8.78 -10.13
N ILE A 39 -2.34 -7.52 -10.43
CA ILE A 39 -1.65 -6.63 -9.48
C ILE A 39 -2.46 -6.47 -8.19
N ARG A 40 -3.78 -6.31 -8.29
CA ARG A 40 -4.67 -6.21 -7.13
C ARG A 40 -4.62 -7.46 -6.25
N ARG A 41 -4.67 -8.65 -6.84
CA ARG A 41 -4.56 -9.92 -6.09
C ARG A 41 -3.19 -10.06 -5.41
N MET A 42 -2.11 -9.68 -6.09
CA MET A 42 -0.75 -9.74 -5.53
C MET A 42 -0.59 -8.79 -4.34
N ILE A 43 -1.10 -7.55 -4.43
CA ILE A 43 -1.09 -6.59 -3.32
C ILE A 43 -1.94 -7.10 -2.15
N GLN A 44 -3.13 -7.65 -2.42
CA GLN A 44 -4.00 -8.22 -1.38
C GLN A 44 -3.38 -9.44 -0.69
N SER A 45 -2.65 -10.26 -1.44
CA SER A 45 -1.92 -11.42 -0.92
C SER A 45 -0.66 -11.04 -0.14
N GLY A 46 -0.26 -9.77 -0.14
CA GLY A 46 0.98 -9.33 0.51
C GLY A 46 2.25 -9.78 -0.21
N ALA A 47 2.20 -9.93 -1.53
CA ALA A 47 3.38 -10.30 -2.31
C ALA A 47 4.50 -9.26 -2.14
N THR A 48 5.71 -9.73 -1.88
CA THR A 48 6.92 -8.90 -1.73
C THR A 48 7.84 -9.11 -2.92
N VAL A 49 8.50 -8.05 -3.38
CA VAL A 49 9.57 -8.12 -4.39
C VAL A 49 10.86 -7.74 -3.68
N ASP A 50 11.86 -8.64 -3.69
CA ASP A 50 13.15 -8.42 -3.00
C ASP A 50 13.02 -8.03 -1.52
N GLY A 51 12.02 -8.60 -0.82
CA GLY A 51 11.74 -8.29 0.58
C GLY A 51 11.16 -6.89 0.84
N LYS A 52 10.89 -6.12 -0.22
CA LYS A 52 10.23 -4.81 -0.14
C LYS A 52 8.76 -4.94 -0.48
N HIS A 53 7.91 -4.36 0.36
CA HIS A 53 6.50 -4.21 0.06
C HIS A 53 6.28 -2.97 -0.80
N ILE A 54 5.32 -3.03 -1.70
CA ILE A 54 4.87 -1.84 -2.43
C ILE A 54 4.01 -1.03 -1.47
N GLU A 55 4.44 0.19 -1.17
CA GLU A 55 3.64 1.15 -0.40
C GLU A 55 2.31 1.33 -1.12
N ARG A 56 1.20 1.08 -0.41
CA ARG A 56 -0.13 1.02 -1.01
C ARG A 56 -0.40 2.34 -1.73
N PRO A 57 -0.55 2.37 -3.07
CA PRO A 57 -0.76 3.63 -3.74
C PRO A 57 -2.10 4.18 -3.27
N MET A 58 -2.05 5.35 -2.63
CA MET A 58 -3.17 6.01 -1.95
C MET A 58 -4.36 6.26 -2.88
N PHE A 59 -4.12 6.22 -4.20
CA PHE A 59 -5.09 6.51 -5.25
C PHE A 59 -5.74 5.28 -5.90
N THR A 60 -5.49 4.06 -5.43
CA THR A 60 -6.06 2.89 -6.11
C THR A 60 -7.57 2.69 -5.90
N GLY A 61 -8.22 3.48 -5.05
CA GLY A 61 -9.63 3.28 -4.69
C GLY A 61 -9.91 1.94 -3.98
N PHE A 62 -8.86 1.19 -3.64
CA PHE A 62 -8.98 -0.12 -2.99
C PHE A 62 -9.16 0.08 -1.48
N LYS A 63 -10.41 0.07 -1.01
CA LYS A 63 -10.71 -0.17 0.40
C LYS A 63 -10.35 -1.62 0.74
N VAL A 64 -9.09 -1.88 1.07
CA VAL A 64 -8.71 -3.13 1.72
C VAL A 64 -9.23 -3.03 3.15
N THR A 65 -10.20 -3.89 3.52
CA THR A 65 -10.57 -4.04 4.92
C THR A 65 -9.38 -4.70 5.62
N SER A 66 -8.54 -3.90 6.27
CA SER A 66 -7.42 -4.38 7.06
C SER A 66 -7.94 -5.30 8.17
N LYS A 67 -7.96 -6.62 7.93
CA LYS A 67 -8.11 -7.63 8.99
C LYS A 67 -6.77 -8.32 9.31
N VAL A 68 -5.68 -7.58 9.15
CA VAL A 68 -4.38 -7.99 9.70
C VAL A 68 -3.97 -6.92 10.70
N SER A 69 -4.28 -7.22 11.97
CA SER A 69 -3.81 -6.48 13.13
C SER A 69 -2.28 -6.48 13.12
N LEU A 70 -1.68 -5.33 12.83
CA LEU A 70 -0.27 -5.11 13.08
C LEU A 70 -0.04 -5.14 14.60
N PRO A 71 0.91 -5.91 15.16
CA PRO A 71 1.23 -5.81 16.58
C PRO A 71 1.78 -4.41 16.85
N LYS A 72 1.02 -3.67 17.67
CA LYS A 72 1.29 -2.31 18.10
C LYS A 72 2.56 -2.31 18.95
N SER A 73 3.68 -1.88 18.38
CA SER A 73 4.90 -1.59 19.13
C SER A 73 4.56 -0.56 20.21
N GLN A 74 4.79 -0.94 21.46
CA GLN A 74 4.50 -0.16 22.66
C GLN A 74 5.38 1.09 22.66
N SER A 75 4.78 2.25 22.39
CA SER A 75 5.39 3.53 22.76
C SER A 75 5.17 3.74 24.25
N SER A 76 6.25 3.57 25.00
CA SER A 76 6.31 3.76 26.44
C SER A 76 5.95 5.19 26.84
N SER A 77 5.00 5.27 27.78
CA SER A 77 4.96 6.17 28.94
C SER A 77 5.15 7.68 28.73
N GLY A 78 4.11 8.44 29.08
CA GLY A 78 4.29 9.70 29.81
C GLY A 78 3.55 10.93 29.28
N GLN A 79 2.22 10.89 29.16
CA GLN A 79 1.43 12.13 29.22
C GLN A 79 0.65 12.11 30.53
N GLN A 80 1.26 12.68 31.57
CA GLN A 80 0.57 12.99 32.82
C GLN A 80 -0.40 14.13 32.54
N LEU A 81 -1.67 13.75 32.41
CA LEU A 81 -2.82 14.64 32.57
C LEU A 81 -2.70 15.34 33.92
N LEU A 82 -2.34 16.63 33.91
CA LEU A 82 -2.59 17.50 35.05
C LEU A 82 -4.07 17.87 35.00
N LEU A 83 -4.84 17.07 35.74
CA LEU A 83 -6.23 17.26 36.07
C LEU A 83 -6.33 18.50 36.97
N PHE A 84 -6.81 19.61 36.43
CA PHE A 84 -7.21 20.77 37.23
C PHE A 84 -8.34 20.37 38.19
N PRO A 85 -8.25 20.65 39.50
CA PRO A 85 -9.42 20.71 40.35
C PRO A 85 -9.96 22.14 40.32
N GLU A 86 -11.10 22.29 39.68
CA GLU A 86 -12.03 23.37 40.01
C GLU A 86 -12.59 23.09 41.42
N GLN A 87 -12.45 24.02 42.36
CA GLN A 87 -13.48 24.28 43.37
C GLN A 87 -13.18 25.56 44.17
N CYS A 88 -14.00 26.58 43.92
CA CYS A 88 -14.33 27.65 44.89
C CYS A 88 -15.16 27.04 46.05
N PRO A 89 -15.07 27.61 47.25
CA PRO A 89 -15.99 28.70 47.61
C PRO A 89 -15.31 30.00 48.05
#